data_AF-A0A813KK46-F1
#
_entry.id   AF-A0A813KK46-F1
#
_cell.length_a   1.000
_cell.length_b   1.000
_cell.length_c   1.000
_cell.angle_alpha   90.00
_cell.angle_beta   90.00
_cell.angle_gamma   90.00
#
_symmetry.space_group_name_H-M   'P 1'
#
loop_
_entity.id
_entity.type
_entity.pdbx_description
1 polymer ?
#
loop_
_entity_poly.entity_id
_entity_poly.type
_entity_poly.pdbx_seq_one_letter_code
_entity_poly.pdbx_strand_id
1 'polypeptide(L)'
;MDSKEAQKQIQQMHDFILAEARDKAADICKKGEEEFSIEVHKLITDQKEKVRQAFERKTKSVETNYAIAKSMAINKQRLEKIKARQEVVGKVGEEVKAQLSSEMAKQDSSQKFLTQLIVQGLLMLLETEVVVRCRQSDSKILEACLQGASTQYATIIKTQTGAAK
;
A
#
# COMPACT_ATOMS: atom_id res chain seq x y z
N MET A 1 62.40 9.36 -88.97
CA MET A 1 61.79 9.26 -87.63
C MET A 1 62.54 8.17 -86.89
N ASP A 2 63.30 8.55 -85.86
CA ASP A 2 64.33 7.71 -85.24
C ASP A 2 63.68 6.64 -84.33
N SER A 3 63.91 5.35 -84.59
CA SER A 3 63.20 4.23 -83.93
C SER A 3 63.35 4.23 -82.40
N LYS A 4 64.42 4.82 -81.87
CA LYS A 4 64.67 4.95 -80.43
C LYS A 4 63.79 6.00 -79.75
N GLU A 5 63.39 7.05 -80.46
CA GLU A 5 62.50 8.09 -79.94
C GLU A 5 61.07 7.56 -79.82
N ALA A 6 60.61 6.78 -80.82
CA ALA A 6 59.31 6.11 -80.77
C ALA A 6 59.21 5.13 -79.57
N GLN A 7 60.27 4.37 -79.29
CA GLN A 7 60.30 3.45 -78.15
C GLN A 7 60.23 4.18 -76.80
N LYS A 8 60.91 5.32 -76.67
CA LYS A 8 60.84 6.17 -75.47
C LYS A 8 59.44 6.76 -75.25
N GLN A 9 58.77 7.16 -76.33
CA GLN A 9 57.42 7.70 -76.26
C GLN A 9 56.39 6.64 -75.84
N ILE A 10 56.53 5.41 -76.33
CA ILE A 10 55.72 4.26 -75.90
C ILE A 10 55.94 3.96 -74.41
N GLN A 11 57.19 4.00 -73.92
CA GLN A 11 57.49 3.79 -72.51
C GLN A 11 56.87 4.89 -71.62
N GLN A 12 56.94 6.15 -72.04
CA GLN A 12 56.29 7.26 -71.34
C GLN A 12 54.77 7.09 -71.30
N MET A 13 54.15 6.66 -72.39
CA MET A 13 52.70 6.38 -72.42
C MET A 13 52.34 5.21 -71.49
N HIS A 14 53.14 4.15 -71.46
CA HIS A 14 52.94 3.01 -70.55
C HIS A 14 53.04 3.45 -69.08
N ASP A 15 54.06 4.23 -68.73
CA ASP A 15 54.27 4.69 -67.36
C ASP A 15 53.16 5.66 -66.92
N PHE A 16 52.63 6.47 -67.84
CA PHE A 16 51.44 7.30 -67.60
C PHE A 16 50.20 6.45 -67.30
N ILE A 17 49.94 5.41 -68.09
CA ILE A 17 48.80 4.50 -67.87
C ILE A 17 48.92 3.79 -66.51
N LEU A 18 50.14 3.36 -66.14
CA LEU A 18 50.37 2.75 -64.83
C LEU A 18 50.19 3.73 -63.67
N ALA A 19 50.64 4.97 -63.82
CA ALA A 19 50.43 6.01 -62.81
C ALA A 19 48.94 6.31 -62.64
N GLU A 20 48.22 6.51 -63.74
CA GLU A 20 46.77 6.75 -63.72
C GLU A 20 45.99 5.58 -63.10
N ALA A 21 46.39 4.33 -63.40
CA ALA A 21 45.79 3.15 -62.79
C ALA A 21 46.06 3.07 -61.28
N ARG A 22 47.27 3.43 -60.83
CA ARG A 22 47.63 3.47 -59.40
C ARG A 22 46.88 4.57 -58.66
N ASP A 23 46.79 5.76 -59.23
CA ASP A 23 46.04 6.88 -58.64
C ASP A 23 44.56 6.53 -58.51
N LYS A 24 43.98 5.91 -59.54
CA LYS A 24 42.59 5.46 -59.52
C LYS A 24 42.35 4.35 -58.49
N ALA A 25 43.31 3.43 -58.33
CA ALA A 25 43.23 2.41 -57.29
C ALA A 25 43.33 3.03 -55.88
N ALA A 26 44.24 3.98 -55.67
CA ALA A 26 44.39 4.70 -54.41
C ALA A 26 43.12 5.49 -54.04
N ASP A 27 42.50 6.16 -55.02
CA ASP A 27 41.23 6.87 -54.84
C ASP A 27 40.08 5.93 -54.44
N ILE A 28 40.00 4.75 -55.06
CA ILE A 28 39.00 3.74 -54.69
C ILE A 28 39.24 3.24 -53.26
N CYS A 29 40.49 2.93 -52.89
CA CYS A 29 40.82 2.51 -51.54
C CYS A 29 40.47 3.59 -50.51
N LYS A 30 40.84 4.84 -50.77
CA LYS A 30 40.55 5.96 -49.88
C LYS A 30 39.05 6.16 -49.69
N LYS A 31 38.26 6.10 -50.77
CA LYS A 31 36.79 6.16 -50.68
C LYS A 31 36.22 4.98 -49.90
N GLY A 32 36.75 3.77 -50.10
CA GLY A 32 36.34 2.59 -49.35
C GLY A 32 36.60 2.72 -47.84
N GLU A 33 37.74 3.30 -47.45
CA GLU A 33 38.06 3.57 -46.04
C GLU A 33 37.13 4.65 -45.44
N GLU A 34 36.85 5.72 -46.18
CA GLU A 34 35.90 6.76 -45.77
C GLU A 34 34.49 6.20 -45.58
N GLU A 35 33.98 5.44 -46.55
CA GLU A 35 32.67 4.79 -46.47
C GLU A 35 32.59 3.78 -45.32
N PHE A 36 33.61 2.94 -45.15
CA PHE A 36 33.68 2.00 -44.04
C PHE A 36 33.62 2.71 -42.69
N SER A 37 34.39 3.79 -42.51
CA SER A 37 34.41 4.57 -41.28
C SER A 37 33.02 5.17 -40.99
N ILE A 38 32.35 5.71 -42.02
CA ILE A 38 31.00 6.27 -41.90
C ILE A 38 29.98 5.19 -41.52
N GLU A 39 29.99 4.03 -42.19
CA GLU A 39 29.05 2.94 -41.89
C GLU A 39 29.25 2.38 -40.48
N VAL A 40 30.50 2.16 -40.07
CA VAL A 40 30.83 1.69 -38.72
C VAL A 40 30.35 2.70 -37.69
N HIS A 41 30.61 4.00 -37.90
CA HIS A 41 30.12 5.05 -37.00
C HIS A 41 28.60 5.09 -36.90
N LYS A 42 27.91 4.97 -38.04
CA LYS A 42 26.44 4.93 -38.08
C LYS A 42 25.90 3.73 -37.31
N LEU A 43 26.44 2.53 -37.58
CA LEU A 43 26.02 1.30 -36.91
C LEU A 43 26.23 1.38 -35.39
N ILE A 44 27.40 1.86 -34.95
CA ILE A 44 27.70 2.03 -33.52
C ILE A 44 26.73 3.02 -32.88
N THR A 45 26.43 4.14 -33.55
CA THR A 45 25.53 5.16 -33.03
C THR A 45 24.11 4.61 -32.87
N ASP A 46 23.59 3.92 -33.90
CA ASP A 46 22.27 3.30 -33.88
C ASP A 46 22.15 2.25 -32.76
N GLN A 47 23.18 1.42 -32.57
CA GLN A 47 23.17 0.41 -31.50
C GLN A 47 23.29 1.04 -30.11
N LYS A 48 24.12 2.08 -29.94
CA LYS A 48 24.21 2.82 -28.68
C LYS A 48 22.87 3.43 -28.30
N GLU A 49 22.13 3.97 -29.26
CA GLU A 49 20.81 4.53 -29.00
C GLU A 49 19.82 3.45 -28.53
N LYS A 50 19.77 2.30 -29.22
CA LYS A 50 18.92 1.16 -28.82
C LYS A 50 19.23 0.68 -27.41
N VAL A 51 20.52 0.54 -27.08
CA VAL A 51 20.97 0.16 -25.72
C VAL A 51 20.53 1.21 -24.70
N ARG A 52 20.71 2.50 -24.99
CA ARG A 52 20.31 3.58 -24.09
C ARG A 52 18.81 3.56 -23.81
N GLN A 53 17.98 3.40 -24.84
CA GLN A 53 16.52 3.31 -24.69
C GLN A 53 16.10 2.08 -23.87
N ALA A 54 16.75 0.92 -24.08
CA ALA A 54 16.47 -0.29 -23.31
C ALA A 54 16.82 -0.12 -21.82
N PHE A 55 17.98 0.48 -21.52
CA PHE A 55 18.38 0.77 -20.14
C PHE A 55 17.45 1.79 -19.49
N GLU A 56 17.02 2.83 -20.19
CA GLU A 56 16.08 3.81 -19.66
C GLU A 56 14.75 3.17 -19.26
N ARG A 57 14.20 2.29 -20.10
CA ARG A 57 12.99 1.51 -19.78
C ARG A 57 13.20 0.61 -18.57
N LYS A 58 14.35 -0.06 -18.48
CA LYS A 58 14.68 -0.94 -17.36
C LYS A 58 14.82 -0.16 -16.05
N THR A 59 15.48 0.99 -16.07
CA THR A 59 15.60 1.89 -14.90
C THR A 59 14.23 2.34 -14.43
N LYS A 60 13.38 2.84 -15.33
CA LYS A 60 12.00 3.25 -15.01
C LYS A 60 11.20 2.10 -14.39
N SER A 61 11.32 0.88 -14.92
CA SER A 61 10.66 -0.30 -14.35
C SER A 61 11.17 -0.66 -12.95
N VAL A 62 12.47 -0.49 -12.68
CA VAL A 62 13.04 -0.75 -11.34
C VAL A 62 12.56 0.30 -10.35
N GLU A 63 12.52 1.58 -10.75
CA GLU A 63 12.02 2.67 -9.93
C GLU A 63 10.55 2.48 -9.54
N THR A 64 9.69 2.10 -10.51
CA THR A 64 8.28 1.83 -10.22
C THR A 64 8.11 0.63 -9.30
N ASN A 65 8.84 -0.47 -9.54
CA ASN A 65 8.82 -1.64 -8.66
C ASN A 65 9.30 -1.31 -7.24
N TYR A 66 10.34 -0.48 -7.11
CA TYR A 66 10.81 -0.02 -5.81
C TYR A 66 9.76 0.85 -5.09
N ALA A 67 9.10 1.76 -5.81
CA ALA A 67 8.04 2.58 -5.25
C ALA A 67 6.85 1.73 -4.76
N ILE A 68 6.45 0.71 -5.52
CA ILE A 68 5.41 -0.25 -5.13
C ILE A 68 5.84 -1.01 -3.88
N ALA A 69 7.05 -1.59 -3.89
CA ALA A 69 7.57 -2.36 -2.75
C ALA A 69 7.65 -1.50 -1.47
N LYS A 70 8.12 -0.26 -1.58
CA LYS A 70 8.14 0.70 -0.47
C LYS A 70 6.73 1.00 0.05
N SER A 71 5.77 1.26 -0.84
CA SER A 71 4.38 1.51 -0.47
C SER A 71 3.75 0.30 0.23
N MET A 72 3.97 -0.91 -0.30
CA MET A 72 3.50 -2.16 0.30
C MET A 72 4.09 -2.39 1.70
N ALA A 73 5.39 -2.14 1.87
CA ALA A 73 6.06 -2.27 3.18
C ALA A 73 5.47 -1.31 4.22
N ILE A 74 5.25 -0.04 3.85
CA ILE A 74 4.62 0.95 4.73
C ILE A 74 3.18 0.54 5.07
N ASN A 75 2.40 0.10 4.08
CA ASN A 75 1.03 -0.33 4.33
C ASN A 75 0.97 -1.57 5.24
N LYS A 76 1.88 -2.53 5.06
CA LYS A 76 2.01 -3.71 5.92
C LYS A 76 2.29 -3.30 7.37
N GLN A 77 3.27 -2.42 7.60
CA GLN A 77 3.58 -1.91 8.94
C GLN A 77 2.37 -1.19 9.56
N ARG A 78 1.63 -0.40 8.77
CA ARG A 78 0.41 0.27 9.23
C ARG A 78 -0.66 -0.73 9.66
N LEU A 79 -0.89 -1.79 8.88
CA LEU A 79 -1.85 -2.84 9.22
C LEU A 79 -1.43 -3.60 10.48
N GLU A 80 -0.15 -3.94 10.62
CA GLU A 80 0.39 -4.58 11.82
C GLU A 80 0.17 -3.72 13.08
N LYS A 81 0.43 -2.40 12.98
CA LYS A 81 0.14 -1.46 14.06
C LYS A 81 -1.35 -1.43 14.43
N ILE A 82 -2.24 -1.40 13.44
CA ILE A 82 -3.69 -1.41 13.69
C ILE A 82 -4.11 -2.72 14.35
N LYS A 83 -3.60 -3.86 13.86
CA LYS A 83 -3.88 -5.18 14.42
C LYS A 83 -3.43 -5.27 15.88
N ALA A 84 -2.20 -4.85 16.18
CA ALA A 84 -1.69 -4.85 17.55
C ALA A 84 -2.54 -3.96 18.47
N ARG A 85 -2.98 -2.78 17.99
CA ARG A 85 -3.86 -1.90 18.77
C ARG A 85 -5.21 -2.55 19.03
N GLN A 86 -5.81 -3.19 18.03
CA GLN A 86 -7.09 -3.89 18.19
C GLN A 86 -6.97 -5.07 19.16
N GLU A 87 -5.86 -5.81 19.10
CA GLU A 87 -5.61 -6.93 20.02
C GLU A 87 -5.52 -6.44 21.47
N VAL A 88 -4.81 -5.32 21.73
CA VAL A 88 -4.74 -4.74 23.07
C VAL A 88 -6.11 -4.26 23.56
N VAL A 89 -6.90 -3.59 22.71
CA VAL A 89 -8.26 -3.16 23.06
C VAL A 89 -9.16 -4.38 23.33
N GLY A 90 -9.01 -5.45 22.55
CA GLY A 90 -9.70 -6.71 22.76
C GLY A 90 -9.37 -7.33 24.13
N LYS A 91 -8.08 -7.42 24.47
CA LYS A 91 -7.61 -7.91 25.77
C LYS A 91 -8.15 -7.08 26.93
N VAL A 92 -8.09 -5.75 26.84
CA VAL A 92 -8.69 -4.87 27.87
C VAL A 92 -10.18 -5.14 28.01
N GLY A 93 -10.91 -5.33 26.91
CA GLY A 93 -12.33 -5.67 26.95
C GLY A 93 -12.61 -7.03 27.63
N GLU A 94 -11.76 -8.03 27.39
CA GLU A 94 -11.84 -9.34 28.04
C GLU A 94 -11.50 -9.28 29.54
N GLU A 95 -10.45 -8.55 29.91
CA GLU A 95 -10.05 -8.31 31.30
C GLU A 95 -11.15 -7.60 32.10
N VAL A 96 -11.73 -6.53 31.53
CA VAL A 96 -12.85 -5.81 32.17
C VAL A 96 -14.08 -6.71 32.31
N LYS A 97 -14.41 -7.52 31.29
CA LYS A 97 -15.52 -8.49 31.40
C LYS A 97 -15.27 -9.53 32.50
N ALA A 98 -14.04 -10.02 32.63
CA ALA A 98 -13.67 -10.96 33.68
C ALA A 98 -13.77 -10.31 35.07
N GLN A 99 -13.28 -9.07 35.22
CA GLN A 99 -13.41 -8.30 36.46
C GLN A 99 -14.87 -8.04 36.82
N LEU A 100 -15.69 -7.55 35.87
CA LEU A 100 -17.13 -7.35 36.08
C LEU A 100 -17.83 -8.64 36.49
N SER A 101 -17.50 -9.77 35.85
CA SER A 101 -18.08 -11.06 36.23
C SER A 101 -17.71 -11.46 37.67
N SER A 102 -16.48 -11.15 38.10
CA SER A 102 -16.03 -11.41 39.48
C SER A 102 -16.68 -10.47 40.52
N GLU A 103 -16.94 -9.22 40.15
CA GLU A 103 -17.64 -8.25 41.01
C GLU A 103 -19.14 -8.55 41.11
N MET A 104 -19.76 -9.02 40.02
CA MET A 104 -21.17 -9.45 40.02
C MET A 104 -21.39 -10.76 40.78
N ALA A 105 -20.33 -11.55 41.02
CA ALA A 105 -20.40 -12.71 41.90
C ALA A 105 -20.58 -12.32 43.39
N LYS A 106 -20.21 -11.09 43.78
CA LYS A 106 -20.46 -10.56 45.12
C LYS A 106 -21.92 -10.11 45.21
N GLN A 107 -22.69 -10.77 46.07
CA GLN A 107 -24.14 -10.63 46.13
C GLN A 107 -24.60 -9.20 46.47
N ASP A 108 -23.92 -8.52 47.41
CA ASP A 108 -24.29 -7.17 47.85
C ASP A 108 -24.05 -6.08 46.79
N SER A 109 -22.96 -6.17 46.02
CA SER A 109 -22.69 -5.22 44.93
C SER A 109 -23.60 -5.48 43.74
N SER A 110 -23.85 -6.75 43.44
CA SER A 110 -24.75 -7.18 42.36
C SER A 110 -26.19 -6.69 42.60
N GLN A 111 -26.71 -6.82 43.81
CA GLN A 111 -28.08 -6.40 44.15
C GLN A 111 -28.29 -4.87 43.99
N LYS A 112 -27.36 -4.06 44.50
CA LYS A 112 -27.43 -2.58 44.33
C LYS A 112 -27.35 -2.17 42.87
N PHE A 113 -26.41 -2.78 42.13
CA PHE A 113 -26.21 -2.48 40.71
C PHE A 113 -27.43 -2.86 39.87
N LEU A 114 -28.00 -4.04 40.08
CA LEU A 114 -29.22 -4.50 39.38
C LEU A 114 -30.41 -3.59 39.67
N THR A 115 -30.59 -3.16 40.93
CA THR A 115 -31.66 -2.22 41.31
C THR A 115 -31.56 -0.91 40.52
N GLN A 116 -30.34 -0.33 40.42
CA GLN A 116 -30.10 0.88 39.65
C GLN A 116 -30.33 0.70 38.14
N LEU A 117 -29.92 -0.45 37.58
CA LEU A 117 -30.13 -0.76 36.17
C LEU A 117 -31.62 -0.85 35.80
N ILE A 118 -32.43 -1.44 36.69
CA ILE A 118 -33.89 -1.52 36.51
C ILE A 118 -34.50 -0.13 36.56
N VAL A 119 -34.13 0.70 37.55
CA VAL A 119 -34.61 2.09 37.66
C VAL A 119 -34.28 2.87 36.39
N GLN A 120 -33.07 2.74 35.85
CA GLN A 120 -32.68 3.37 34.59
C GLN A 120 -33.59 2.92 33.43
N GLY A 121 -33.89 1.63 33.31
CA GLY A 121 -34.81 1.11 32.30
C GLY A 121 -36.24 1.63 32.45
N LEU A 122 -36.76 1.66 33.69
CA LEU A 122 -38.09 2.19 34.00
C LEU A 122 -38.21 3.69 33.63
N LEU A 123 -37.17 4.47 33.90
CA LEU A 123 -37.11 5.89 33.53
C LEU A 123 -37.05 6.13 32.02
N MET A 124 -36.52 5.18 31.23
CA MET A 124 -36.51 5.28 29.76
C MET A 124 -37.84 4.83 29.13
N LEU A 125 -38.53 3.85 29.72
CA LEU A 125 -39.79 3.30 29.18
C LEU A 125 -41.02 4.16 29.57
N LEU A 126 -41.10 4.62 30.82
CA LEU A 126 -42.22 5.45 31.35
C LEU A 126 -43.63 4.84 31.19
N GLU A 127 -43.73 3.52 31.01
CA GLU A 127 -44.98 2.77 30.89
C GLU A 127 -45.54 2.36 32.25
N THR A 128 -46.82 1.96 32.28
CA THR A 128 -47.53 1.51 33.49
C THR A 128 -47.21 0.07 33.86
N GLU A 129 -46.96 -0.79 32.88
CA GLU A 129 -46.62 -2.21 33.08
C GLU A 129 -45.30 -2.52 32.36
N VAL A 130 -44.36 -3.13 33.08
CA VAL A 130 -43.02 -3.46 32.54
C VAL A 130 -42.67 -4.89 32.90
N VAL A 131 -42.25 -5.67 31.90
CA VAL A 131 -41.82 -7.06 32.07
C VAL A 131 -40.29 -7.12 32.05
N VAL A 132 -39.68 -7.53 33.17
CA VAL A 132 -38.22 -7.66 33.29
C VAL A 132 -37.81 -9.10 32.95
N ARG A 133 -36.96 -9.27 31.93
CA ARG A 133 -36.37 -10.57 31.57
C ARG A 133 -34.98 -10.70 32.17
N CYS A 134 -34.70 -11.82 32.82
CA CYS A 134 -33.43 -12.08 33.47
C CYS A 134 -32.92 -13.51 33.28
N ARG A 135 -31.68 -13.74 33.73
CA ARG A 135 -31.09 -15.08 33.76
C ARG A 135 -31.71 -15.87 34.92
N GLN A 136 -31.89 -17.18 34.71
CA GLN A 136 -32.49 -18.07 35.72
C GLN A 136 -31.73 -18.08 37.06
N SER A 137 -30.41 -17.88 37.05
CA SER A 137 -29.60 -17.77 38.27
C SER A 137 -29.94 -16.54 39.12
N ASP A 138 -30.45 -15.48 38.48
CA ASP A 138 -30.57 -14.16 39.09
C ASP A 138 -32.02 -13.85 39.51
N SER A 139 -32.97 -14.75 39.21
CA SER A 139 -34.41 -14.58 39.49
C SER A 139 -34.68 -14.18 40.95
N LYS A 140 -34.06 -14.90 41.90
CA LYS A 140 -34.26 -14.65 43.33
C LYS A 140 -33.72 -13.30 43.79
N ILE A 141 -32.60 -12.86 43.22
CA ILE A 141 -31.98 -11.57 43.54
C ILE A 141 -32.85 -10.44 42.97
N LEU A 142 -33.37 -10.62 41.76
CA LEU A 142 -34.22 -9.66 41.09
C LEU A 142 -35.58 -9.49 41.78
N GLU A 143 -36.22 -10.57 42.21
CA GLU A 143 -37.45 -10.51 43.00
C GLU A 143 -37.29 -9.61 44.24
N ALA A 144 -36.15 -9.69 44.92
CA ALA A 144 -35.83 -8.83 46.06
C ALA A 144 -35.54 -7.36 45.66
N CYS A 145 -35.04 -7.10 44.44
CA CYS A 145 -34.74 -5.76 43.93
C CYS A 145 -35.96 -5.00 43.41
N LEU A 146 -37.00 -5.69 42.92
CA LEU A 146 -38.14 -5.07 42.22
C LEU A 146 -38.87 -4.04 43.09
N GLN A 147 -39.11 -4.36 44.36
CA GLN A 147 -39.79 -3.46 45.29
C GLN A 147 -38.97 -2.18 45.56
N GLY A 148 -37.64 -2.34 45.70
CA GLY A 148 -36.71 -1.24 45.87
C GLY A 148 -36.60 -0.36 44.61
N ALA A 149 -36.61 -0.97 43.43
CA ALA A 149 -36.57 -0.24 42.17
C ALA A 149 -37.86 0.55 41.91
N SER A 150 -39.03 -0.04 42.18
CA SER A 150 -40.34 0.65 42.03
C SER A 150 -40.45 1.88 42.92
N THR A 151 -40.06 1.75 44.19
CA THR A 151 -40.07 2.87 45.15
C THR A 151 -39.08 3.97 44.76
N GLN A 152 -37.89 3.62 44.28
CA GLN A 152 -36.92 4.60 43.76
C GLN A 152 -37.44 5.31 42.51
N TYR A 153 -38.02 4.58 41.55
CA TYR A 153 -38.64 5.15 40.35
C TYR A 153 -39.75 6.15 40.70
N ALA A 154 -40.71 5.75 41.56
CA ALA A 154 -41.81 6.61 42.00
C ALA A 154 -41.29 7.88 42.69
N THR A 155 -40.23 7.75 43.51
CA THR A 155 -39.59 8.90 44.16
C THR A 155 -38.98 9.84 43.13
N ILE A 156 -38.21 9.33 42.17
CA ILE A 156 -37.54 10.13 41.13
C ILE A 156 -38.58 10.84 40.25
N ILE A 157 -39.62 10.14 39.82
CA ILE A 157 -40.70 10.72 39.00
C ILE A 157 -41.43 11.82 39.78
N LYS A 158 -41.75 11.59 41.05
CA LYS A 158 -42.42 12.58 41.90
C LYS A 158 -41.55 13.82 42.12
N THR A 159 -40.24 13.66 42.29
CA THR A 159 -39.30 14.78 42.44
C THR A 159 -39.13 15.57 41.14
N GLN A 160 -39.10 14.91 39.98
CA GLN A 160 -38.78 15.54 38.69
C GLN A 160 -40.00 16.11 37.98
N THR A 161 -41.16 15.46 38.09
CA THR A 161 -42.36 15.81 37.30
C THR A 161 -43.57 16.21 38.16
N GLY A 162 -43.49 16.02 39.49
CA GLY A 162 -44.61 16.28 40.41
C GLY A 162 -45.79 15.33 40.27
N ALA A 163 -45.77 14.42 39.27
CA ALA A 163 -46.79 13.41 39.06
C ALA A 163 -46.50 12.16 39.91
N ALA A 164 -47.55 11.50 40.40
CA ALA A 164 -47.44 10.19 41.05
C ALA A 164 -47.71 9.10 40.01
N LYS A 165 -46.73 8.22 39.79
CA LYS A 165 -46.86 6.97 39.04
C LYS A 165 -46.31 5.84 39.89
#